data_AF-A0A9W8PV03-F1
#
_entry.id   AF-A0A9W8PV03-F1
#
_cell.length_a   1.000
_cell.length_b   1.000
_cell.length_c   1.000
_cell.angle_alpha   90.00
_cell.angle_beta   90.00
_cell.angle_gamma   90.00
#
_symmetry.space_group_name_H-M   'P 1'
#
loop_
_entity.id
_entity.type
_entity.pdbx_description
1 polymer ?
#
loop_
_entity_poly.entity_id
_entity_poly.type
_entity_poly.pdbx_seq_one_letter_code
_entity_poly.pdbx_strand_id
1 'polypeptide(L)'
;MAAQKDTSAWKTPTPSTRTPNLNADASLLGRACFSRTGIVRRKPARGDAPPTLSKSCSDKLALKQCTSLLSSLTSIFIDPTNAYIHSIVLPGSQYSDVACQRAFSAEGRMKPLVGKVWPAGYSFKEFSALTTDLEFEFSKVAVKARSDRISASNLAATWSLSGFEENIIGGVIQGRKAFKTDAASRTSRRSIWEAASDLAERLDEYSATARYVTSKEE
;
A
#
# COMPACT_ATOMS: atom_id res chain seq x y z
N MET A 1 -19.10 -7.70 2.59
CA MET A 1 -18.58 -7.13 3.85
C MET A 1 -19.73 -6.52 4.62
N ALA A 2 -19.84 -6.75 5.94
CA ALA A 2 -20.88 -6.10 6.75
C ALA A 2 -20.53 -4.63 7.03
N ALA A 3 -21.54 -3.74 7.00
CA ALA A 3 -21.38 -2.34 7.37
C ALA A 3 -20.83 -2.21 8.80
N GLN A 4 -19.90 -1.29 9.01
CA GLN A 4 -19.30 -1.05 10.32
C GLN A 4 -20.33 -0.35 11.22
N LYS A 5 -20.74 -1.01 12.32
CA LYS A 5 -21.75 -0.48 13.26
C LYS A 5 -21.22 0.66 14.14
N ASP A 6 -19.93 0.62 14.49
CA ASP A 6 -19.28 1.63 15.33
C ASP A 6 -18.04 2.19 14.62
N THR A 7 -18.03 3.50 14.37
CA THR A 7 -16.93 4.21 13.68
C THR A 7 -15.97 4.91 14.64
N SER A 8 -16.20 4.80 15.96
CA SER A 8 -15.39 5.42 17.00
C SER A 8 -13.96 4.86 17.04
N ALA A 9 -13.05 5.65 17.60
CA ALA A 9 -11.69 5.23 17.90
C ALA A 9 -11.71 4.12 18.95
N TRP A 10 -10.85 3.09 18.80
CA TRP A 10 -10.74 2.08 19.85
C TRP A 10 -10.11 2.67 21.10
N LYS A 11 -10.54 2.16 22.26
CA LYS A 11 -9.91 2.50 23.52
C LYS A 11 -8.41 2.21 23.42
N THR A 12 -7.61 3.22 23.73
CA THR A 12 -6.15 3.05 23.83
C THR A 12 -5.89 2.01 24.92
N PRO A 13 -5.12 0.94 24.66
CA PRO A 13 -4.79 0.00 25.71
C PRO A 13 -4.07 0.76 26.82
N THR A 14 -4.63 0.74 28.03
CA THR A 14 -4.00 1.30 29.22
C THR A 14 -2.67 0.57 29.43
N PRO A 15 -1.53 1.26 29.61
CA PRO A 15 -0.29 0.59 29.96
C PRO A 15 -0.52 -0.12 31.30
N SER A 16 -0.63 -1.45 31.28
CA SER A 16 -0.68 -2.23 32.51
C SER A 16 0.66 -2.09 33.22
N THR A 17 0.64 -1.95 34.54
CA THR A 17 1.81 -1.81 35.43
C THR A 17 2.65 -3.10 35.53
N ARG A 18 2.78 -3.83 34.43
CA ARG A 18 3.71 -4.93 34.26
C ARG A 18 4.85 -4.43 33.39
N THR A 19 6.06 -4.65 33.90
CA THR A 19 7.36 -4.48 33.24
C THR A 19 7.27 -4.27 31.73
N PRO A 20 7.87 -3.19 31.18
CA PRO A 20 7.79 -2.88 29.76
C PRO A 20 8.35 -4.06 28.98
N ASN A 21 7.46 -4.84 28.40
CA ASN A 21 7.84 -5.88 27.47
C ASN A 21 8.38 -5.12 26.24
N LEU A 22 9.69 -5.15 26.02
CA LEU A 22 10.39 -4.44 24.94
C LEU A 22 9.85 -4.81 23.53
N ASN A 23 8.99 -5.82 23.46
CA ASN A 23 8.27 -6.27 22.27
C ASN A 23 6.84 -5.70 22.14
N ALA A 24 6.54 -4.50 22.67
CA ALA A 24 5.21 -3.91 22.63
C ALA A 24 4.77 -3.50 21.19
N ASP A 25 4.34 -4.50 20.43
CA ASP A 25 3.63 -4.45 19.15
C ASP A 25 2.27 -3.70 19.24
N ALA A 26 1.92 -3.22 20.45
CA ALA A 26 0.80 -2.34 20.74
C ALA A 26 0.89 -0.96 20.05
N SER A 27 2.08 -0.59 19.54
CA SER A 27 2.33 0.74 18.96
C SER A 27 1.78 0.95 17.53
N LEU A 28 1.40 -0.12 16.82
CA LEU A 28 1.00 -0.05 15.40
C LEU A 28 -0.46 -0.47 15.14
N LEU A 29 -1.27 -0.60 16.19
CA LEU A 29 -2.64 -1.14 16.14
C LEU A 29 -3.60 -0.18 15.43
N GLY A 30 -3.68 -0.25 14.09
CA GLY A 30 -4.76 0.28 13.24
C GLY A 30 -5.50 1.52 13.76
N ARG A 31 -6.73 1.32 14.26
CA ARG A 31 -7.64 2.35 14.80
C ARG A 31 -7.55 2.59 16.31
N ALA A 32 -6.64 1.93 17.00
CA ALA A 32 -6.28 2.33 18.36
C ALA A 32 -5.33 3.53 18.30
N CYS A 33 -5.29 4.33 19.36
CA CYS A 33 -4.30 5.41 19.51
C CYS A 33 -4.35 6.49 18.39
N PHE A 34 -5.54 6.86 17.89
CA PHE A 34 -5.66 7.89 16.83
C PHE A 34 -5.03 9.24 17.18
N SER A 35 -4.96 9.57 18.48
CA SER A 35 -4.27 10.75 19.01
C SER A 35 -2.77 10.76 18.66
N ARG A 36 -2.16 9.59 18.48
CA ARG A 36 -0.76 9.47 18.05
C ARG A 36 -0.68 9.60 16.54
N THR A 37 -0.38 10.81 16.08
CA THR A 37 -0.19 11.11 14.66
C THR A 37 1.28 10.97 14.25
N GLY A 38 1.57 10.87 12.95
CA GLY A 38 2.95 10.79 12.43
C GLY A 38 3.63 9.41 12.56
N ILE A 39 3.01 8.44 13.24
CA ILE A 39 3.55 7.08 13.40
C ILE A 39 3.11 6.13 12.28
N VAL A 40 3.87 5.04 12.10
CA VAL A 40 3.50 3.91 11.23
C VAL A 40 2.29 3.17 11.81
N ARG A 41 1.42 2.61 10.97
CA ARG A 41 0.20 1.89 11.36
C ARG A 41 0.00 0.61 10.54
N ARG A 42 -0.64 -0.39 11.12
CA ARG A 42 -1.07 -1.63 10.43
C ARG A 42 -2.56 -1.58 10.05
N LYS A 43 -2.95 -2.40 9.07
CA LYS A 43 -4.34 -2.80 8.80
C LYS A 43 -4.71 -3.99 9.71
N PRO A 44 -6.00 -4.31 9.92
CA PRO A 44 -7.20 -3.64 9.44
C PRO A 44 -7.55 -2.43 10.32
N ALA A 45 -8.38 -1.55 9.77
CA ALA A 45 -8.96 -0.45 10.52
C ALA A 45 -10.24 -0.87 11.28
N ARG A 46 -10.61 -2.16 11.28
CA ARG A 46 -11.82 -2.70 11.91
C ARG A 46 -11.46 -3.62 13.07
N GLY A 47 -12.18 -3.50 14.18
CA GLY A 47 -11.83 -4.18 15.44
C GLY A 47 -12.19 -5.66 15.42
N ASP A 48 -13.12 -6.03 14.54
CA ASP A 48 -13.59 -7.40 14.36
C ASP A 48 -12.87 -8.14 13.22
N ALA A 49 -11.92 -7.49 12.53
CA ALA A 49 -11.11 -8.13 11.51
C ALA A 49 -9.81 -8.67 12.13
N PRO A 50 -9.33 -9.86 11.71
CA PRO A 50 -8.07 -10.42 12.21
C PRO A 50 -6.90 -9.43 12.03
N PRO A 51 -5.96 -9.35 12.98
CA PRO A 51 -4.81 -8.47 12.86
C PRO A 51 -3.98 -8.83 11.62
N THR A 52 -3.45 -7.83 10.93
CA THR A 52 -2.55 -8.05 9.79
C THR A 52 -1.23 -7.33 9.99
N LEU A 53 -0.15 -7.86 9.41
CA LEU A 53 1.14 -7.16 9.34
C LEU A 53 1.20 -6.09 8.23
N SER A 54 0.15 -6.00 7.40
CA SER A 54 0.08 -5.03 6.31
C SER A 54 0.10 -3.61 6.86
N LYS A 55 1.07 -2.81 6.42
CA LYS A 55 1.11 -1.37 6.74
C LYS A 55 -0.06 -0.62 6.09
N SER A 56 -0.38 0.57 6.63
CA SER A 56 -1.39 1.46 6.06
C SER A 56 -0.99 1.92 4.65
N CYS A 57 -1.95 2.34 3.83
CA CYS A 57 -1.65 2.83 2.48
C CYS A 57 -0.77 4.09 2.52
N SER A 58 -0.99 5.01 3.47
CA SER A 58 -0.14 6.18 3.66
C SER A 58 1.30 5.79 4.04
N ASP A 59 1.52 4.75 4.84
CA ASP A 59 2.87 4.27 5.15
C ASP A 59 3.55 3.61 3.94
N LYS A 60 2.78 2.90 3.12
CA LYS A 60 3.28 2.35 1.86
C LYS A 60 3.69 3.47 0.90
N LEU A 61 2.87 4.51 0.75
CA LEU A 61 3.20 5.67 -0.09
C LEU A 61 4.43 6.43 0.43
N ALA A 62 4.52 6.66 1.75
CA ALA A 62 5.68 7.29 2.36
C ALA A 62 6.97 6.48 2.13
N LEU A 63 6.91 5.15 2.23
CA LEU A 63 8.04 4.29 1.88
C LEU A 63 8.44 4.45 0.40
N LYS A 64 7.46 4.55 -0.49
CA LYS A 64 7.67 4.73 -1.94
C LYS A 64 8.31 6.06 -2.33
N GLN A 65 8.28 7.07 -1.44
CA GLN A 65 9.08 8.28 -1.60
C GLN A 65 10.59 8.03 -1.46
N CYS A 66 11.01 6.90 -0.87
CA CYS A 66 12.43 6.58 -0.68
C CYS A 66 12.90 5.42 -1.55
N THR A 67 12.00 4.47 -1.85
CA THR A 67 12.35 3.21 -2.52
C THR A 67 11.91 3.11 -3.97
N SER A 68 11.40 4.20 -4.56
CA SER A 68 10.72 4.21 -5.86
C SER A 68 9.48 3.28 -5.92
N LEU A 69 8.66 3.46 -6.95
CA LEU A 69 7.49 2.63 -7.27
C LEU A 69 7.86 1.19 -7.59
N LEU A 70 9.08 0.95 -8.07
CA LEU A 70 9.56 -0.37 -8.44
C LEU A 70 9.58 -1.31 -7.23
N SER A 71 9.25 -2.57 -7.48
CA SER A 71 9.57 -3.67 -6.57
C SER A 71 11.03 -4.09 -6.74
N SER A 72 11.54 -4.91 -5.82
CA SER A 72 12.89 -5.47 -5.91
C SER A 72 13.13 -6.26 -7.20
N LEU A 73 12.08 -6.87 -7.77
CA LEU A 73 12.20 -7.61 -9.03
C LEU A 73 12.25 -6.66 -10.23
N THR A 74 11.36 -5.68 -10.28
CA THR A 74 11.34 -4.72 -11.40
C THR A 74 12.55 -3.79 -11.42
N SER A 75 13.17 -3.52 -10.26
CA SER A 75 14.40 -2.71 -10.19
C SER A 75 15.64 -3.42 -10.76
N ILE A 76 15.54 -4.71 -11.06
CA ILE A 76 16.59 -5.46 -11.74
C ILE A 76 16.63 -5.09 -13.24
N PHE A 77 15.47 -4.72 -13.81
CA PHE A 77 15.32 -4.44 -15.24
C PHE A 77 15.18 -2.95 -15.55
N ILE A 78 14.76 -2.15 -14.57
CA ILE A 78 14.43 -0.74 -14.74
C ILE A 78 15.19 0.08 -13.71
N ASP A 79 15.89 1.13 -14.18
CA ASP A 79 16.59 2.06 -13.30
C ASP A 79 15.58 2.81 -12.39
N PRO A 80 15.79 2.83 -11.06
CA PRO A 80 14.81 3.38 -10.13
C PRO A 80 14.84 4.90 -10.03
N THR A 81 15.85 5.60 -10.58
CA THR A 81 16.11 7.04 -10.31
C THR A 81 14.94 7.95 -10.65
N ASN A 82 14.18 7.60 -11.69
CA ASN A 82 13.03 8.37 -12.17
C ASN A 82 11.68 7.65 -11.99
N ALA A 83 11.64 6.53 -11.28
CA ALA A 83 10.42 5.75 -11.07
C ALA A 83 9.72 6.13 -9.74
N TYR A 84 9.49 7.42 -9.50
CA TYR A 84 8.84 7.93 -8.28
C TYR A 84 7.49 8.56 -8.58
N ILE A 85 6.64 8.63 -7.56
CA ILE A 85 5.39 9.41 -7.63
C ILE A 85 5.76 10.89 -7.66
N HIS A 86 5.26 11.63 -8.65
CA HIS A 86 5.38 13.09 -8.68
C HIS A 86 4.25 13.76 -7.89
N SER A 87 3.03 13.25 -8.03
CA SER A 87 1.85 13.79 -7.34
C SER A 87 0.83 12.70 -7.04
N ILE A 88 0.08 12.89 -5.96
CA ILE A 88 -1.17 12.17 -5.69
C ILE A 88 -2.34 13.15 -5.83
N VAL A 89 -3.48 12.67 -6.30
CA VAL A 89 -4.71 13.47 -6.43
C VAL A 89 -5.77 12.89 -5.50
N LEU A 90 -6.34 13.73 -4.64
CA LEU A 90 -7.39 13.37 -3.69
C LEU A 90 -8.67 14.18 -3.97
N PRO A 91 -9.86 13.62 -3.73
CA PRO A 91 -11.08 14.43 -3.74
C PRO A 91 -10.97 15.56 -2.72
N GLY A 92 -11.32 16.80 -3.11
CA GLY A 92 -11.27 17.95 -2.21
C GLY A 92 -12.06 17.71 -0.92
N SER A 93 -13.18 16.99 -1.01
CA SER A 93 -14.04 16.62 0.11
C SER A 93 -13.38 15.69 1.15
N GLN A 94 -12.29 15.00 0.80
CA GLN A 94 -11.55 14.09 1.69
C GLN A 94 -10.08 14.52 1.90
N TYR A 95 -9.67 15.65 1.33
CA TYR A 95 -8.33 16.18 1.48
C TYR A 95 -8.16 16.86 2.85
N SER A 96 -6.97 16.71 3.42
CA SER A 96 -6.55 17.44 4.61
C SER A 96 -5.09 17.79 4.44
N ASP A 97 -4.81 19.08 4.24
CA ASP A 97 -3.44 19.59 4.08
C ASP A 97 -2.57 19.19 5.27
N VAL A 98 -3.00 19.54 6.49
CA VAL A 98 -2.29 19.17 7.74
C VAL A 98 -1.97 17.67 7.82
N ALA A 99 -2.88 16.80 7.36
CA ALA A 99 -2.63 15.36 7.37
C ALA A 99 -1.62 14.93 6.29
N CYS A 100 -1.71 15.50 5.09
CA CYS A 100 -0.77 15.23 3.99
C CYS A 100 0.62 15.75 4.33
N GLN A 101 0.73 17.01 4.78
CA GLN A 101 1.98 17.62 5.25
C GLN A 101 2.63 16.72 6.30
N ARG A 102 1.92 16.38 7.37
CA ARG A 102 2.48 15.50 8.40
C ARG A 102 2.91 14.13 7.87
N ALA A 103 2.18 13.54 6.92
CA ALA A 103 2.42 12.17 6.47
C ALA A 103 3.51 12.03 5.39
N PHE A 104 3.64 13.01 4.50
CA PHE A 104 4.40 12.89 3.26
C PHE A 104 5.45 13.99 3.07
N SER A 105 5.30 15.15 3.72
CA SER A 105 6.18 16.29 3.43
C SER A 105 7.56 16.22 4.06
N ALA A 106 8.48 17.00 3.50
CA ALA A 106 9.80 17.28 4.05
C ALA A 106 9.77 17.94 5.43
N GLU A 107 8.67 18.58 5.82
CA GLU A 107 8.49 19.22 7.13
C GLU A 107 7.80 18.29 8.14
N GLY A 108 7.14 17.26 7.65
CA GLY A 108 6.40 16.28 8.43
C GLY A 108 7.28 15.14 8.95
N ARG A 109 6.68 13.94 9.07
CA ARG A 109 7.37 12.75 9.57
C ARG A 109 8.52 12.28 8.66
N MET A 110 8.56 12.74 7.42
CA MET A 110 9.60 12.39 6.45
C MET A 110 10.83 13.30 6.54
N LYS A 111 10.79 14.37 7.35
CA LYS A 111 11.89 15.31 7.57
C LYS A 111 13.28 14.67 7.76
N PRO A 112 13.44 13.58 8.55
CA PRO A 112 14.75 12.95 8.74
C PRO A 112 15.36 12.33 7.46
N LEU A 113 14.54 12.17 6.41
CA LEU A 113 14.90 11.53 5.15
C LEU A 113 15.22 12.55 4.05
N VAL A 114 14.99 13.84 4.29
CA VAL A 114 15.31 14.92 3.34
C VAL A 114 16.82 14.92 3.05
N GLY A 115 17.16 14.94 1.76
CA GLY A 115 18.54 14.89 1.29
C GLY A 115 19.22 13.52 1.42
N LYS A 116 18.53 12.49 1.92
CA LYS A 116 19.09 11.14 1.97
C LYS A 116 19.16 10.54 0.57
N VAL A 117 20.31 9.93 0.30
CA VAL A 117 20.61 9.17 -0.90
C VAL A 117 21.11 7.79 -0.44
N TRP A 118 20.72 6.77 -1.19
CA TRP A 118 21.09 5.38 -0.98
C TRP A 118 21.74 4.83 -2.26
N PRO A 119 22.40 3.66 -2.20
CA PRO A 119 23.00 3.02 -3.38
C PRO A 119 21.99 2.85 -4.52
N ALA A 120 22.48 2.66 -5.75
CA ALA A 120 21.64 2.46 -6.93
C ALA A 120 20.65 3.62 -7.23
N GLY A 121 20.99 4.85 -6.81
CA GLY A 121 20.24 6.05 -7.18
C GLY A 121 18.94 6.28 -6.40
N TYR A 122 18.67 5.47 -5.38
CA TYR A 122 17.52 5.69 -4.49
C TYR A 122 17.72 6.99 -3.69
N SER A 123 16.67 7.78 -3.56
CA SER A 123 16.69 9.03 -2.80
C SER A 123 15.29 9.39 -2.33
N PHE A 124 15.20 10.25 -1.32
CA PHE A 124 13.91 10.78 -0.92
C PHE A 124 13.39 11.74 -2.02
N LYS A 125 12.24 11.39 -2.60
CA LYS A 125 11.48 12.19 -3.55
C LYS A 125 10.14 12.53 -2.94
N GLU A 126 10.00 13.78 -2.52
CA GLU A 126 8.71 14.32 -2.10
C GLU A 126 7.75 14.42 -3.29
N PHE A 127 6.48 14.11 -3.05
CA PHE A 127 5.41 14.29 -4.04
C PHE A 127 4.41 15.32 -3.55
N SER A 128 3.72 15.97 -4.50
CA SER A 128 2.66 16.93 -4.17
C SER A 128 1.33 16.23 -3.95
N ALA A 129 0.57 16.66 -2.95
CA ALA A 129 -0.83 16.26 -2.77
C ALA A 129 -1.73 17.32 -3.41
N LEU A 130 -2.37 16.97 -4.52
CA LEU A 130 -3.29 17.83 -5.27
C LEU A 130 -4.74 17.45 -4.97
N THR A 131 -5.66 18.36 -5.26
CA THR A 131 -7.10 18.14 -5.12
C THR A 131 -7.82 18.11 -6.45
N THR A 132 -8.98 17.45 -6.46
CA THR A 132 -9.94 17.48 -7.57
C THR A 132 -11.36 17.58 -7.03
N ASP A 133 -12.24 18.21 -7.81
CA ASP A 133 -13.68 18.30 -7.52
C ASP A 133 -14.46 17.13 -8.15
N LEU A 134 -13.78 16.23 -8.87
CA LEU A 134 -14.39 15.02 -9.41
C LEU A 134 -14.81 14.08 -8.28
N GLU A 135 -16.11 13.83 -8.17
CA GLU A 135 -16.70 12.88 -7.23
C GLU A 135 -17.26 11.68 -7.99
N PHE A 136 -16.87 10.47 -7.57
CA PHE A 136 -17.37 9.24 -8.16
C PHE A 136 -18.73 8.86 -7.59
N GLU A 137 -19.57 8.15 -8.37
CA GLU A 137 -20.91 7.72 -7.97
C GLU A 137 -20.92 6.88 -6.68
N PHE A 138 -19.84 6.14 -6.43
CA PHE A 138 -19.65 5.30 -5.24
C PHE A 138 -18.71 5.94 -4.20
N SER A 139 -18.46 7.25 -4.28
CA SER A 139 -17.71 7.97 -3.26
C SER A 139 -18.44 7.94 -1.92
N LYS A 140 -17.69 8.12 -0.83
CA LYS A 140 -18.28 8.11 0.52
C LYS A 140 -19.34 9.20 0.68
N VAL A 141 -19.15 10.36 0.04
CA VAL A 141 -20.12 11.48 0.08
C VAL A 141 -21.38 11.10 -0.70
N ALA A 142 -21.22 10.63 -1.94
CA ALA A 142 -22.34 10.24 -2.79
C ALA A 142 -23.19 9.11 -2.18
N VAL A 143 -22.54 8.07 -1.64
CA VAL A 143 -23.25 6.94 -1.03
C VAL A 143 -23.94 7.36 0.28
N LYS A 144 -23.34 8.25 1.08
CA LYS A 144 -23.96 8.76 2.31
C LYS A 144 -25.24 9.55 2.05
N ALA A 145 -25.34 10.23 0.91
CA ALA A 145 -26.54 10.97 0.52
C ALA A 145 -27.74 10.05 0.23
N ARG A 146 -27.50 8.77 -0.09
CA ARG A 146 -28.55 7.80 -0.48
C ARG A 146 -28.63 6.55 0.42
N SER A 147 -27.78 6.44 1.44
CA SER A 147 -27.78 5.30 2.36
C SER A 147 -27.17 5.64 3.71
N ASP A 148 -27.89 5.30 4.78
CA ASP A 148 -27.42 5.43 6.17
C ASP A 148 -26.35 4.39 6.53
N ARG A 149 -26.24 3.29 5.77
CA ARG A 149 -25.33 2.18 6.04
C ARG A 149 -24.39 1.97 4.87
N ILE A 150 -23.16 2.40 5.05
CA ILE A 150 -22.10 2.26 4.05
C ILE A 150 -21.24 1.05 4.37
N SER A 151 -21.05 0.18 3.38
CA SER A 151 -20.09 -0.93 3.44
C SER A 151 -19.18 -0.89 2.23
N ALA A 152 -17.90 -1.17 2.45
CA ALA A 152 -16.96 -1.32 1.34
C ALA A 152 -17.27 -2.60 0.55
N SER A 153 -17.09 -2.55 -0.76
CA SER A 153 -17.13 -3.75 -1.59
C SER A 153 -16.02 -4.73 -1.17
N ASN A 154 -16.28 -6.03 -1.27
CA ASN A 154 -15.25 -7.07 -1.17
C ASN A 154 -14.54 -7.34 -2.51
N LEU A 155 -14.92 -6.60 -3.55
CA LEU A 155 -14.27 -6.60 -4.86
C LEU A 155 -13.04 -5.68 -4.85
N ALA A 156 -11.94 -6.16 -5.42
CA ALA A 156 -10.83 -5.35 -5.88
C ALA A 156 -10.70 -5.54 -7.39
N ALA A 157 -10.84 -4.46 -8.14
CA ALA A 157 -10.71 -4.43 -9.58
C ALA A 157 -9.37 -3.78 -9.96
N THR A 158 -8.69 -4.34 -10.95
CA THR A 158 -7.45 -3.80 -11.51
C THR A 158 -7.52 -3.83 -13.02
N TRP A 159 -7.12 -2.73 -13.65
CA TRP A 159 -7.07 -2.60 -15.09
C TRP A 159 -5.81 -1.85 -15.52
N SER A 160 -5.23 -2.18 -16.67
CA SER A 160 -4.21 -1.38 -17.34
C SER A 160 -4.42 -1.36 -18.85
N LEU A 161 -3.89 -0.32 -19.49
CA LEU A 161 -3.94 -0.16 -20.94
C LEU A 161 -3.23 -1.30 -21.70
N SER A 162 -2.29 -2.00 -21.05
CA SER A 162 -1.59 -3.15 -21.65
C SER A 162 -2.46 -4.42 -21.74
N GLY A 163 -3.78 -4.30 -21.53
CA GLY A 163 -4.72 -5.42 -21.57
C GLY A 163 -4.74 -6.26 -20.30
N PHE A 164 -4.26 -5.74 -19.17
CA PHE A 164 -4.46 -6.39 -17.88
C PHE A 164 -5.83 -5.98 -17.33
N GLU A 165 -6.67 -6.96 -17.04
CA GLU A 165 -7.92 -6.76 -16.31
C GLU A 165 -8.10 -7.93 -15.34
N GLU A 166 -8.40 -7.64 -14.08
CA GLU A 166 -8.60 -8.66 -13.06
C GLU A 166 -9.55 -8.15 -11.96
N ASN A 167 -10.43 -9.04 -11.52
CA ASN A 167 -11.39 -8.80 -10.46
C ASN A 167 -11.19 -9.86 -9.37
N ILE A 168 -10.92 -9.42 -8.14
CA ILE A 168 -10.71 -10.27 -6.97
C ILE A 168 -11.87 -10.06 -6.00
N ILE A 169 -12.58 -11.12 -5.63
CA ILE A 169 -13.64 -11.12 -4.63
C ILE A 169 -13.18 -11.92 -3.41
N GLY A 170 -13.08 -11.24 -2.27
CA GLY A 170 -12.69 -11.92 -1.02
C GLY A 170 -11.30 -12.55 -1.05
N GLY A 171 -10.40 -12.04 -1.90
CA GLY A 171 -9.04 -12.56 -2.06
C GLY A 171 -8.88 -13.65 -3.12
N VAL A 172 -9.96 -14.01 -3.84
CA VAL A 172 -9.95 -15.00 -4.93
C VAL A 172 -10.37 -14.32 -6.23
N ILE A 173 -9.77 -14.68 -7.37
CA ILE A 173 -10.23 -14.20 -8.68
C ILE A 173 -11.70 -14.57 -8.89
N GLN A 174 -12.50 -13.60 -9.31
CA GLN A 174 -13.91 -13.77 -9.62
C GLN A 174 -14.11 -14.90 -10.65
N GLY A 175 -15.06 -15.80 -10.38
CA GLY A 175 -15.33 -16.95 -11.22
C GLY A 175 -14.44 -18.17 -10.98
N ARG A 176 -13.47 -18.10 -10.05
CA ARG A 176 -12.64 -19.25 -9.65
C ARG A 176 -13.03 -19.81 -8.27
N LYS A 177 -12.70 -21.08 -8.05
CA LYS A 177 -12.90 -21.76 -6.76
C LYS A 177 -11.88 -21.22 -5.74
N ALA A 178 -12.34 -20.95 -4.53
CA ALA A 178 -11.46 -20.56 -3.43
C ALA A 178 -10.38 -21.64 -3.17
N PHE A 179 -9.17 -21.18 -2.80
CA PHE A 179 -8.02 -22.02 -2.46
C PHE A 179 -7.43 -22.87 -3.60
N LYS A 180 -7.90 -22.71 -4.85
CA LYS A 180 -7.24 -23.31 -6.02
C LYS A 180 -6.04 -22.45 -6.43
N THR A 181 -4.89 -23.07 -6.67
CA THR A 181 -3.63 -22.36 -6.95
C THR A 181 -3.63 -21.62 -8.29
N ASP A 182 -4.40 -22.10 -9.27
CA ASP A 182 -4.62 -21.42 -10.55
C ASP A 182 -5.42 -20.11 -10.39
N ALA A 183 -6.11 -19.90 -9.26
CA ALA A 183 -6.85 -18.68 -8.94
C ALA A 183 -5.99 -17.56 -8.36
N ALA A 184 -4.65 -17.68 -8.44
CA ALA A 184 -3.73 -16.64 -8.01
C ALA A 184 -3.80 -15.42 -8.93
N SER A 185 -3.78 -14.22 -8.32
CA SER A 185 -3.72 -12.95 -9.04
C SER A 185 -2.48 -12.86 -9.94
N ARG A 186 -2.62 -12.27 -11.13
CA ARG A 186 -1.47 -11.93 -12.00
C ARG A 186 -0.53 -10.91 -11.36
N THR A 187 -0.99 -10.18 -10.33
CA THR A 187 -0.17 -9.28 -9.51
C THR A 187 0.33 -9.93 -8.21
N SER A 188 0.14 -11.25 -8.07
CA SER A 188 0.70 -12.00 -6.95
C SER A 188 2.23 -12.03 -7.01
N ARG A 189 2.87 -12.24 -5.86
CA ARG A 189 4.35 -12.36 -5.79
C ARG A 189 4.87 -13.46 -6.72
N ARG A 190 4.15 -14.57 -6.82
CA ARG A 190 4.49 -15.70 -7.69
C ARG A 190 4.43 -15.30 -9.16
N SER A 191 3.30 -14.74 -9.61
CA SER A 191 3.15 -14.35 -11.01
C SER A 191 4.11 -13.24 -11.43
N ILE A 192 4.46 -12.31 -10.53
CA ILE A 192 5.49 -11.29 -10.79
C ILE A 192 6.88 -11.94 -10.89
N TRP A 193 7.18 -12.96 -10.07
CA TRP A 193 8.43 -13.72 -10.18
C TRP A 193 8.53 -14.47 -11.50
N GLU A 194 7.50 -15.24 -11.86
CA GLU A 194 7.44 -15.98 -13.14
C GLU A 194 7.64 -15.02 -14.32
N ALA A 195 6.94 -13.89 -14.34
CA ALA A 195 7.12 -12.88 -15.39
C ALA A 195 8.52 -12.23 -15.42
N ALA A 196 9.17 -12.08 -14.26
CA ALA A 196 10.54 -11.59 -14.17
C ALA A 196 11.55 -12.62 -14.68
N SER A 197 11.35 -13.90 -14.38
CA SER A 197 12.20 -15.01 -14.86
C SER A 197 12.10 -15.14 -16.39
N ASP A 198 10.88 -15.19 -16.91
CA ASP A 198 10.62 -15.24 -18.37
C ASP A 198 11.27 -14.05 -19.11
N LEU A 199 11.21 -12.84 -18.51
CA LEU A 199 11.85 -11.66 -19.08
C LEU A 199 13.38 -11.77 -19.02
N ALA A 200 13.93 -12.26 -17.91
CA ALA A 200 15.37 -12.45 -17.75
C ALA A 200 15.91 -13.41 -18.81
N GLU A 201 15.27 -14.56 -19.04
CA GLU A 201 15.65 -15.53 -20.09
C GLU A 201 15.65 -14.90 -21.48
N ARG A 202 14.64 -14.09 -21.79
CA ARG A 202 14.54 -13.39 -23.08
C ARG A 202 15.59 -12.29 -23.27
N LEU A 203 16.12 -11.75 -22.19
CA LEU A 203 17.23 -10.78 -22.20
C LEU A 203 18.60 -11.47 -22.19
N ASP A 204 18.65 -12.77 -21.85
CA ASP A 204 19.89 -13.53 -21.62
C ASP A 204 20.54 -14.09 -22.88
N GLU A 205 20.44 -13.39 -24.01
CA GLU A 205 21.49 -13.59 -25.01
C GLU A 205 22.85 -13.10 -24.46
N TYR A 206 22.94 -12.05 -23.61
CA TYR A 206 24.20 -11.59 -22.99
C TYR A 206 24.09 -10.68 -21.74
N SER A 207 23.35 -10.99 -20.66
CA SER A 207 23.30 -10.05 -19.49
C SER A 207 23.55 -10.63 -18.09
N ALA A 208 24.37 -9.93 -17.30
CA ALA A 208 24.66 -10.25 -15.90
C ALA A 208 23.41 -10.31 -15.00
N THR A 209 22.34 -9.65 -15.41
CA THR A 209 21.02 -9.62 -14.77
C THR A 209 20.37 -11.00 -14.73
N ALA A 210 20.44 -11.76 -15.80
CA ALA A 210 19.78 -13.06 -15.88
C ALA A 210 20.44 -14.11 -14.98
N ARG A 211 21.79 -14.10 -14.91
CA ARG A 211 22.56 -14.95 -13.98
C ARG A 211 22.19 -14.74 -12.51
N TYR A 212 21.82 -13.52 -12.12
CA TYR A 212 21.43 -13.22 -10.73
C TYR A 212 20.03 -13.73 -10.36
N VAL A 213 19.12 -13.80 -11.33
CA VAL A 213 17.74 -14.27 -11.12
C VAL A 213 17.69 -15.81 -11.13
N THR A 214 18.39 -16.45 -12.06
CA THR A 214 18.44 -17.92 -12.18
C THR A 214 19.21 -18.59 -11.06
N SER A 215 20.26 -17.95 -10.50
CA SER A 215 21.03 -18.51 -9.38
C SER A 215 20.29 -18.52 -8.03
N LYS A 216 19.03 -18.08 -7.98
CA LYS A 216 18.20 -18.00 -6.77
C LYS A 216 17.04 -19.01 -6.79
N GLU A 217 16.96 -19.85 -7.83
CA GLU A 217 15.95 -20.90 -7.97
C GLU A 217 16.37 -22.24 -7.32
N GLU A 218 17.63 -22.38 -6.86
CA GLU A 218 18.11 -23.46 -5.98
C GLU A 218 17.95 -23.13 -4.48
#